data_AF-A0A6G7ZFM5-F1
#
_entry.id   AF-A0A6G7ZFM5-F1
#
_cell.length_a   1.000
_cell.length_b   1.000
_cell.length_c   1.000
_cell.angle_alpha   90.00
_cell.angle_beta   90.00
_cell.angle_gamma   90.00
#
_symmetry.space_group_name_H-M   'P 1'
#
loop_
_entity.id
_entity.type
_entity.pdbx_description
1 polymer ?
#
loop_
_entity_poly.entity_id
_entity_poly.type
_entity_poly.pdbx_seq_one_letter_code
_entity_poly.pdbx_strand_id
1 'polypeptide(L)'
;MKLFTPVRLLGALAIASLAPAMPVAAQPAAFDPATMVGQAVLDPAGKPVGQVTGQRDGLLFIKTDRHETSLPISSFTYQQKKLYIAFTQAELNAEVDKTVALINASLTPGAAVKGIGGNVIGKIHSLDAQYVAIDLTSGQTIRVPRNSIAGTAQGAVIGMTKEQLEAALSNPKPPAPSSN
;
A
#
# COMPACT_ATOMS: atom_id res chain seq x y z
N MET A 1 -23.48 64.66 24.78
CA MET A 1 -22.63 65.14 23.67
C MET A 1 -22.89 64.20 22.48
N LYS A 2 -23.69 64.51 21.44
CA LYS A 2 -23.64 65.68 20.51
C LYS A 2 -22.17 65.97 20.19
N LEU A 3 -21.62 65.81 19.00
CA LEU A 3 -22.04 66.20 17.64
C LEU A 3 -20.69 66.00 16.86
N PHE A 4 -20.54 65.43 15.66
CA PHE A 4 -20.79 66.03 14.35
C PHE A 4 -20.01 65.18 13.32
N THR A 5 -20.68 64.71 12.27
CA THR A 5 -20.08 64.34 10.98
C THR A 5 -19.45 65.58 10.33
N PRO A 6 -18.49 65.46 9.39
CA PRO A 6 -18.91 65.40 7.99
C PRO A 6 -18.06 64.53 7.06
N VAL A 7 -18.78 63.86 6.15
CA VAL A 7 -18.32 63.42 4.83
C VAL A 7 -18.01 64.65 3.97
N ARG A 8 -16.83 64.69 3.34
CA ARG A 8 -16.49 65.42 2.08
C ARG A 8 -15.41 64.59 1.37
N LEU A 9 -15.68 63.90 0.27
CA LEU A 9 -15.95 64.33 -1.11
C LEU A 9 -14.77 65.07 -1.77
N LEU A 10 -14.40 64.57 -2.96
CA LEU A 10 -13.49 65.08 -4.00
C LEU A 10 -11.98 64.79 -3.87
N GLY A 11 -11.43 64.11 -4.89
CA GLY A 11 -10.00 64.12 -5.15
C GLY A 11 -9.51 62.96 -6.00
N ALA A 12 -9.91 62.90 -7.28
CA ALA A 12 -9.22 62.09 -8.27
C ALA A 12 -7.78 62.62 -8.41
N LEU A 13 -6.78 61.77 -8.15
CA LEU A 13 -5.43 61.98 -8.65
C LEU A 13 -4.85 60.63 -9.08
N ALA A 14 -4.92 60.41 -10.39
CA ALA A 14 -4.15 59.40 -11.08
C ALA A 14 -2.66 59.71 -10.89
N ILE A 15 -1.96 58.85 -10.16
CA ILE A 15 -0.50 58.74 -10.24
C ILE A 15 -0.20 57.32 -10.71
N ALA A 16 0.14 57.23 -12.00
CA ALA A 16 0.72 56.06 -12.62
C ALA A 16 2.13 55.87 -12.02
N SER A 17 2.22 55.13 -10.92
CA SER A 17 3.50 54.66 -10.39
C SER A 17 3.97 53.50 -11.24
N LEU A 18 4.96 53.74 -12.11
CA LEU A 18 5.81 52.70 -12.67
C LEU A 18 6.49 51.97 -11.52
N ALA A 19 5.92 50.84 -11.09
CA ALA A 19 6.56 49.94 -10.16
C ALA A 19 7.69 49.20 -10.89
N PRO A 20 8.92 49.15 -10.34
CA PRO A 20 9.90 48.17 -10.80
C PRO A 20 9.33 46.78 -10.52
N ALA A 21 9.14 45.99 -11.57
CA ALA A 21 8.81 44.57 -11.46
C ALA A 21 9.97 43.87 -10.74
N MET A 22 9.89 43.77 -9.41
CA MET A 22 10.80 42.94 -8.64
C MET A 22 10.60 41.48 -9.10
N PRO A 23 11.67 40.73 -9.38
CA PRO A 23 11.54 39.31 -9.65
C PRO A 23 10.93 38.66 -8.41
N VAL A 24 9.72 38.12 -8.57
CA VAL A 24 9.13 37.20 -7.60
C VAL A 24 10.13 36.07 -7.44
N ALA A 25 10.79 35.99 -6.28
CA ALA A 25 11.59 34.83 -5.92
C ALA A 25 10.68 33.61 -6.06
N ALA A 26 11.03 32.71 -6.95
CA ALA A 26 10.27 31.49 -7.18
C ALA A 26 10.11 30.78 -5.82
N GLN A 27 8.86 30.73 -5.35
CA GLN A 27 8.51 30.03 -4.12
C GLN A 27 9.07 28.60 -4.22
N PRO A 28 9.80 28.09 -3.20
CA PRO A 28 10.27 26.71 -3.24
C PRO A 28 9.08 25.81 -3.52
N ALA A 29 9.17 25.04 -4.60
CA ALA A 29 8.12 24.13 -5.03
C ALA A 29 7.73 23.28 -3.82
N ALA A 30 6.52 23.50 -3.30
CA ALA A 30 5.98 22.70 -2.23
C ALA A 30 5.99 21.24 -2.69
N PHE A 31 6.41 20.36 -1.79
CA PHE A 31 6.31 18.93 -2.00
C PHE A 31 4.83 18.56 -2.11
N ASP A 32 4.34 18.41 -3.33
CA ASP A 32 3.00 17.91 -3.60
C ASP A 32 3.11 16.45 -4.06
N PRO A 33 2.81 15.48 -3.18
CA PRO A 33 2.92 14.08 -3.53
C PRO A 33 1.93 13.67 -4.64
N ALA A 34 0.85 14.44 -4.89
CA ALA A 34 -0.04 14.21 -6.03
C ALA A 34 0.63 14.55 -7.37
N THR A 35 1.57 15.50 -7.38
CA THR A 35 2.39 15.81 -8.58
C THR A 35 3.54 14.82 -8.81
N MET A 36 3.78 13.91 -7.87
CA MET A 36 4.81 12.87 -7.99
C MET A 36 4.30 11.61 -8.69
N VAL A 37 2.98 11.46 -8.91
CA VAL A 37 2.42 10.35 -9.68
C VAL A 37 2.91 10.45 -11.12
N GLY A 38 3.52 9.36 -11.61
CA GLY A 38 4.19 9.29 -12.91
C GLY A 38 5.66 9.71 -12.89
N GLN A 39 6.21 10.19 -11.76
CA GLN A 39 7.63 10.53 -11.67
C GLN A 39 8.51 9.31 -11.45
N ALA A 40 9.72 9.37 -12.00
CA ALA A 40 10.76 8.39 -11.72
C ALA A 40 11.37 8.64 -10.34
N VAL A 41 11.43 7.61 -9.52
CA VAL A 41 12.20 7.56 -8.28
C VAL A 41 13.64 7.27 -8.62
N LEU A 42 14.58 8.02 -8.04
CA LEU A 42 16.01 7.86 -8.24
C LEU A 42 16.69 7.32 -6.97
N ASP A 43 17.81 6.62 -7.15
CA ASP A 43 18.71 6.24 -6.05
C ASP A 43 19.72 7.37 -5.74
N PRO A 44 20.55 7.25 -4.69
CA PRO A 44 21.57 8.25 -4.37
C PRO A 44 22.67 8.38 -5.46
N ALA A 45 22.79 7.39 -6.35
CA ALA A 45 23.68 7.41 -7.51
C ALA A 45 23.02 8.06 -8.75
N GLY A 46 21.77 8.52 -8.64
CA GLY A 46 21.01 9.14 -9.71
C GLY A 46 20.43 8.17 -10.74
N LYS A 47 20.41 6.85 -10.47
CA LYS A 47 19.79 5.85 -11.34
C LYS A 47 18.29 5.70 -11.04
N PRO A 48 17.46 5.42 -12.06
CA PRO A 48 16.03 5.16 -11.85
C PRO A 48 15.80 3.85 -11.09
N VAL A 49 15.10 3.96 -9.98
CA VAL A 49 14.69 2.85 -9.10
C VAL A 49 13.34 2.29 -9.53
N GLY A 50 12.42 3.17 -9.90
CA GLY A 50 11.07 2.82 -10.31
C GLY A 50 10.26 4.05 -10.69
N GLN A 51 8.98 3.85 -10.99
CA GLN A 51 8.04 4.91 -11.31
C GLN A 51 6.89 4.91 -10.32
N VAL A 52 6.49 6.09 -9.87
CA VAL A 52 5.33 6.22 -9.00
C VAL A 52 4.06 5.98 -9.83
N THR A 53 3.30 4.93 -9.51
CA THR A 53 2.03 4.60 -10.18
C THR A 53 0.84 5.29 -9.54
N GLY A 54 0.96 5.71 -8.28
CA GLY A 54 -0.09 6.41 -7.57
C GLY A 54 0.30 6.75 -6.13
N GLN A 55 -0.61 7.43 -5.45
CA GLN A 55 -0.53 7.73 -4.02
C GLN A 55 -1.87 7.41 -3.37
N ARG A 56 -1.85 6.80 -2.18
CA ARG A 56 -3.05 6.60 -1.35
C ARG A 56 -2.66 6.64 0.12
N ASP A 57 -3.44 7.36 0.93
CA ASP A 57 -3.29 7.37 2.40
C ASP A 57 -1.86 7.66 2.91
N GLY A 58 -1.12 8.54 2.24
CA GLY A 58 0.27 8.86 2.60
C GLY A 58 1.32 7.82 2.17
N LEU A 59 0.91 6.79 1.43
CA LEU A 59 1.75 5.81 0.76
C LEU A 59 1.87 6.16 -0.73
N LEU A 60 3.08 6.02 -1.27
CA LEU A 60 3.33 6.03 -2.71
C LEU A 60 3.41 4.60 -3.20
N PHE A 61 2.80 4.32 -4.35
CA PHE A 61 2.94 3.07 -5.08
C PHE A 61 4.03 3.25 -6.12
N ILE A 62 5.02 2.37 -6.10
CA ILE A 62 6.21 2.44 -6.94
C ILE A 62 6.31 1.14 -7.69
N LYS A 63 6.20 1.22 -9.00
CA LYS A 63 6.46 0.12 -9.91
C LYS A 63 7.92 0.13 -10.32
N THR A 64 8.65 -0.89 -9.89
CA THR A 64 9.98 -1.20 -10.41
C THR A 64 9.85 -1.89 -11.77
N ASP A 65 10.96 -2.36 -12.32
CA ASP A 65 10.98 -3.18 -13.55
C ASP A 65 10.24 -4.52 -13.39
N ARG A 66 10.16 -5.05 -12.16
CA ARG A 66 9.61 -6.40 -11.88
C ARG A 66 8.42 -6.42 -10.94
N HIS A 67 8.37 -5.53 -9.96
CA HIS A 67 7.40 -5.59 -8.86
C HIS A 67 6.78 -4.22 -8.60
N GLU A 68 5.62 -4.20 -7.95
CA GLU A 68 5.02 -2.97 -7.43
C GLU A 68 5.03 -3.02 -5.91
N THR A 69 5.55 -1.96 -5.29
CA THR A 69 5.67 -1.84 -3.84
C THR A 69 5.03 -0.54 -3.36
N SER A 70 4.41 -0.56 -2.18
CA SER A 70 3.90 0.64 -1.52
C SER A 70 4.86 1.07 -0.43
N LEU A 71 5.42 2.27 -0.53
CA LEU A 71 6.33 2.82 0.46
C LEU A 71 5.77 4.14 1.01
N PRO A 72 5.95 4.40 2.31
CA PRO A 72 5.49 5.65 2.90
C PRO A 72 6.25 6.83 2.29
N ILE A 73 5.56 7.95 2.12
CA ILE A 73 6.15 9.17 1.57
C ILE A 73 7.40 9.63 2.35
N SER A 74 7.43 9.36 3.67
CA SER A 74 8.55 9.67 4.54
C SER A 74 9.84 8.90 4.21
N SER A 75 9.76 7.82 3.43
CA SER A 75 10.93 7.09 2.93
C SER A 75 11.58 7.77 1.72
N PHE A 76 10.95 8.80 1.17
CA PHE A 76 11.43 9.53 0.01
C PHE A 76 11.97 10.90 0.39
N THR A 77 13.07 11.26 -0.26
CA THR A 77 13.71 12.57 -0.15
C THR A 77 13.43 13.35 -1.43
N TYR A 78 12.68 14.45 -1.32
CA TYR A 78 12.46 15.34 -2.44
C TYR A 78 13.58 16.39 -2.51
N GLN A 79 14.38 16.35 -3.57
CA GLN A 79 15.50 17.26 -3.81
C GLN A 79 15.51 17.67 -5.27
N GLN A 80 15.68 18.97 -5.55
CA GLN A 80 15.83 19.47 -6.93
C GLN A 80 14.72 19.04 -7.91
N LYS A 81 13.46 18.98 -7.43
CA LYS A 81 12.29 18.48 -8.20
C LYS A 81 12.35 17.01 -8.61
N LYS A 82 13.19 16.21 -7.94
CA LYS A 82 13.33 14.77 -8.16
C LYS A 82 13.09 14.02 -6.85
N LEU A 83 12.55 12.82 -6.97
CA LEU A 83 12.25 11.96 -5.84
C LEU A 83 13.39 10.96 -5.66
N TYR A 84 14.03 10.97 -4.49
CA TYR A 84 15.13 10.08 -4.15
C TYR A 84 14.70 9.09 -3.08
N ILE A 85 15.23 7.87 -3.16
CA ILE A 85 15.11 6.85 -2.10
C ILE A 85 16.48 6.31 -1.76
N ALA A 86 16.67 5.85 -0.52
CA ALA A 86 17.94 5.31 -0.03
C ALA A 86 18.26 3.89 -0.54
N PHE A 87 17.38 3.29 -1.34
CA PHE A 87 17.52 1.92 -1.86
C PHE A 87 17.68 1.92 -3.37
N THR A 88 18.46 0.98 -3.88
CA THR A 88 18.57 0.73 -5.33
C THR A 88 17.38 -0.10 -5.83
N GLN A 89 17.16 -0.10 -7.15
CA GLN A 89 16.16 -0.97 -7.79
C GLN A 89 16.40 -2.45 -7.45
N ALA A 90 17.67 -2.87 -7.51
CA ALA A 90 18.05 -4.25 -7.24
C ALA A 90 17.76 -4.66 -5.80
N GLU A 91 17.97 -3.77 -4.82
CA GLU A 91 17.67 -4.05 -3.41
C GLU A 91 16.17 -4.15 -3.15
N LEU A 92 15.36 -3.25 -3.72
CA LEU A 92 13.90 -3.35 -3.61
C LEU A 92 13.38 -4.64 -4.26
N ASN A 93 13.86 -4.96 -5.46
CA ASN A 93 13.48 -6.19 -6.13
C ASN A 93 13.93 -7.43 -5.37
N ALA A 94 15.14 -7.44 -4.82
CA ALA A 94 15.64 -8.56 -4.03
C ALA A 94 14.83 -8.75 -2.74
N GLU A 95 14.42 -7.68 -2.09
CA GLU A 95 13.60 -7.77 -0.88
C GLU A 95 12.17 -8.23 -1.17
N VAL A 96 11.58 -7.74 -2.26
CA VAL A 96 10.28 -8.22 -2.73
C VAL A 96 10.38 -9.68 -3.20
N ASP A 97 11.40 -10.06 -3.96
CA ASP A 97 11.64 -11.45 -4.39
C ASP A 97 11.85 -12.36 -3.17
N LYS A 98 12.61 -11.95 -2.15
CA LYS A 98 12.75 -12.69 -0.89
C LYS A 98 11.42 -12.85 -0.19
N THR A 99 10.63 -11.78 -0.10
CA THR A 99 9.30 -11.82 0.52
C THR A 99 8.38 -12.75 -0.24
N VAL A 100 8.35 -12.69 -1.56
CA VAL A 100 7.57 -13.58 -2.44
C VAL A 100 8.06 -15.02 -2.31
N ALA A 101 9.36 -15.26 -2.25
CA ALA A 101 9.93 -16.58 -2.03
C ALA A 101 9.56 -17.14 -0.65
N LEU A 102 9.60 -16.32 0.41
CA LEU A 102 9.16 -16.69 1.76
C LEU A 102 7.65 -16.99 1.82
N ILE A 103 6.85 -16.19 1.11
CA ILE A 103 5.41 -16.41 0.95
C ILE A 103 5.16 -17.74 0.24
N ASN A 104 5.84 -18.00 -0.87
CA ASN A 104 5.70 -19.24 -1.63
C ASN A 104 6.19 -20.45 -0.84
N ALA A 105 7.30 -20.33 -0.13
CA ALA A 105 7.80 -21.37 0.78
C ALA A 105 6.81 -21.64 1.92
N SER A 106 6.12 -20.60 2.41
CA SER A 106 5.06 -20.71 3.41
C SER A 106 3.76 -21.33 2.89
N LEU A 107 3.65 -21.56 1.58
CA LEU A 107 2.50 -22.17 0.91
C LEU A 107 2.86 -23.54 0.33
N THR A 108 3.70 -24.28 1.04
CA THR A 108 4.09 -25.65 0.70
C THR A 108 3.41 -26.67 1.60
N PRO A 109 3.21 -27.92 1.15
CA PRO A 109 2.86 -29.03 2.03
C PRO A 109 3.80 -29.08 3.25
N GLY A 110 3.23 -29.14 4.44
CA GLY A 110 3.92 -29.09 5.73
C GLY A 110 3.96 -27.71 6.39
N ALA A 111 3.64 -26.64 5.68
CA ALA A 111 3.67 -25.28 6.24
C ALA A 111 2.59 -25.08 7.31
N ALA A 112 2.93 -24.36 8.39
CA ALA A 112 1.99 -24.03 9.44
C ALA A 112 0.97 -23.00 8.96
N VAL A 113 -0.31 -23.28 9.18
CA VAL A 113 -1.42 -22.38 8.90
C VAL A 113 -1.86 -21.70 10.19
N LYS A 114 -1.98 -20.38 10.16
CA LYS A 114 -2.46 -19.52 11.26
C LYS A 114 -3.84 -18.99 10.95
N GLY A 115 -4.70 -18.93 11.96
CA GLY A 115 -6.00 -18.26 11.86
C GLY A 115 -5.88 -16.74 12.06
N ILE A 116 -7.01 -16.03 11.93
CA ILE A 116 -7.09 -14.57 12.14
C ILE A 116 -6.67 -14.12 13.54
N GLY A 117 -6.65 -15.05 14.52
CA GLY A 117 -6.18 -14.80 15.88
C GLY A 117 -4.68 -15.03 16.08
N GLY A 118 -3.91 -15.29 15.01
CA GLY A 118 -2.47 -15.59 15.09
C GLY A 118 -2.14 -17.00 15.60
N ASN A 119 -3.14 -17.74 16.08
CA ASN A 119 -2.99 -19.12 16.55
C ASN A 119 -2.76 -20.08 15.38
N VAL A 120 -1.83 -21.03 15.57
CA VAL A 120 -1.60 -22.11 14.61
C VAL A 120 -2.79 -23.07 14.66
N ILE A 121 -3.52 -23.16 13.57
CA ILE A 121 -4.72 -24.02 13.44
C ILE A 121 -4.38 -25.40 12.90
N GLY A 122 -3.29 -25.52 12.13
CA GLY A 122 -2.95 -26.76 11.43
C GLY A 122 -1.73 -26.63 10.54
N LYS A 123 -1.49 -27.64 9.71
CA LYS A 123 -0.46 -27.68 8.68
C LYS A 123 -1.06 -27.97 7.32
N ILE A 124 -0.49 -27.43 6.26
CA ILE A 124 -0.94 -27.74 4.89
C ILE A 124 -0.60 -29.20 4.59
N HIS A 125 -1.60 -30.03 4.32
CA HIS A 125 -1.39 -31.40 3.87
C HIS A 125 -1.04 -31.44 2.38
N SER A 126 -1.83 -30.74 1.57
CA SER A 126 -1.63 -30.63 0.13
C SER A 126 -2.16 -29.30 -0.39
N LEU A 127 -1.60 -28.85 -1.52
CA LEU A 127 -1.97 -27.60 -2.17
C LEU A 127 -2.14 -27.87 -3.66
N ASP A 128 -3.35 -27.60 -4.15
CA ASP A 128 -3.72 -27.60 -5.56
C ASP A 128 -3.88 -26.15 -6.06
N ALA A 129 -4.03 -25.98 -7.38
CA ALA A 129 -4.31 -24.67 -7.98
C ALA A 129 -5.61 -24.02 -7.47
N GLN A 130 -6.59 -24.82 -7.04
CA GLN A 130 -7.92 -24.35 -6.62
C GLN A 130 -8.19 -24.51 -5.12
N TYR A 131 -7.52 -25.45 -4.45
CA TYR A 131 -7.83 -25.85 -3.09
C TYR A 131 -6.56 -26.14 -2.26
N VAL A 132 -6.68 -26.00 -0.95
CA VAL A 132 -5.64 -26.32 0.04
C VAL A 132 -6.23 -27.27 1.06
N ALA A 133 -5.64 -28.46 1.21
CA ALA A 133 -5.96 -29.37 2.30
C ALA A 133 -5.10 -28.99 3.53
N ILE A 134 -5.73 -28.87 4.69
CA ILE A 134 -5.09 -28.46 5.93
C ILE A 134 -5.41 -29.51 6.99
N ASP A 135 -4.39 -30.13 7.55
CA ASP A 135 -4.48 -30.98 8.73
C ASP A 135 -4.57 -30.08 9.96
N LEU A 136 -5.76 -30.00 10.55
CA LEU A 136 -5.97 -29.26 11.78
C LEU A 136 -5.27 -29.98 12.95
N THR A 137 -4.87 -29.20 13.95
CA THR A 137 -4.32 -29.74 15.21
C THR A 137 -5.31 -30.62 15.97
N SER A 138 -6.60 -30.54 15.65
CA SER A 138 -7.65 -31.44 16.15
C SER A 138 -7.67 -32.82 15.49
N GLY A 139 -6.80 -33.08 14.50
CA GLY A 139 -6.72 -34.36 13.79
C GLY A 139 -7.68 -34.50 12.60
N GLN A 140 -8.36 -33.41 12.21
CA GLN A 140 -9.26 -33.38 11.05
C GLN A 140 -8.59 -32.68 9.86
N THR A 141 -8.69 -33.27 8.68
CA THR A 141 -8.24 -32.64 7.43
C THR A 141 -9.40 -31.88 6.79
N ILE A 142 -9.17 -30.60 6.49
CA ILE A 142 -10.15 -29.73 5.85
C ILE A 142 -9.66 -29.27 4.49
N ARG A 143 -10.57 -29.11 3.53
CA ARG A 143 -10.24 -28.54 2.23
C ARG A 143 -10.85 -27.15 2.10
N VAL A 144 -9.98 -26.15 1.98
CA VAL A 144 -10.39 -24.75 1.80
C VAL A 144 -10.00 -24.26 0.41
N PRO A 145 -10.77 -23.33 -0.20
CA PRO A 145 -10.37 -22.69 -1.44
C PRO A 145 -9.01 -21.98 -1.32
N ARG A 146 -8.18 -22.06 -2.36
CA ARG A 146 -6.81 -21.48 -2.35
C ARG A 146 -6.80 -19.96 -2.13
N ASN A 147 -7.84 -19.27 -2.61
CA ASN A 147 -8.05 -17.83 -2.41
C ASN A 147 -8.36 -17.45 -0.96
N SER A 148 -8.70 -18.43 -0.10
CA SER A 148 -8.97 -18.20 1.32
C SER A 148 -7.69 -18.22 2.16
N ILE A 149 -6.59 -18.74 1.60
CA ILE A 149 -5.28 -18.82 2.23
C ILE A 149 -4.35 -17.76 1.64
N ALA A 150 -3.84 -16.86 2.48
CA ALA A 150 -2.79 -15.93 2.14
C ALA A 150 -1.45 -16.45 2.67
N GLY A 151 -0.42 -16.52 1.81
CA GLY A 151 0.93 -16.74 2.31
C GLY A 151 1.49 -15.44 2.86
N THR A 152 2.14 -15.49 4.01
CA THR A 152 2.85 -14.36 4.60
C THR A 152 4.29 -14.78 4.90
N ALA A 153 5.19 -13.83 5.14
CA ALA A 153 6.57 -14.15 5.56
C ALA A 153 6.64 -14.93 6.88
N GLN A 154 5.55 -15.00 7.65
CA GLN A 154 5.43 -15.67 8.94
C GLN A 154 4.61 -16.98 8.89
N GLY A 155 4.26 -17.45 7.69
CA GLY A 155 3.46 -18.66 7.46
C GLY A 155 2.18 -18.40 6.65
N ALA A 156 1.46 -19.47 6.32
CA ALA A 156 0.14 -19.37 5.70
C ALA A 156 -0.87 -18.84 6.73
N VAL A 157 -1.73 -17.90 6.32
CA VAL A 157 -2.78 -17.32 7.14
C VAL A 157 -4.12 -17.54 6.45
N ILE A 158 -5.14 -17.93 7.21
CA ILE A 158 -6.52 -18.01 6.74
C ILE A 158 -7.37 -16.92 7.37
N GLY A 159 -8.29 -16.35 6.57
CA GLY A 159 -9.26 -15.35 7.02
C GLY A 159 -10.37 -15.87 7.95
N MET A 160 -10.21 -17.05 8.57
CA MET A 160 -11.19 -17.65 9.49
C MET A 160 -10.53 -18.04 10.82
N THR A 161 -11.31 -18.11 11.90
CA THR A 161 -10.86 -18.69 13.19
C THR A 161 -10.95 -20.22 13.17
N LYS A 162 -10.25 -20.89 14.09
CA LYS A 162 -10.33 -22.34 14.30
C LYS A 162 -11.78 -22.81 14.50
N GLU A 163 -12.54 -22.06 15.30
CA GLU A 163 -13.93 -22.35 15.65
C GLU A 163 -14.85 -22.20 14.44
N GLN A 164 -14.60 -21.22 13.57
CA GLN A 164 -15.34 -21.05 12.33
C GLN A 164 -15.04 -22.17 11.33
N LEU A 165 -13.81 -22.67 11.29
CA LEU A 165 -13.42 -23.81 10.47
C LEU A 165 -14.04 -25.10 11.00
N GLU A 166 -14.01 -25.34 12.31
CA GLU A 166 -14.67 -26.48 12.96
C GLU A 166 -16.20 -26.42 12.82
N ALA A 167 -16.79 -25.21 12.86
CA ALA A 167 -18.21 -24.99 12.57
C ALA A 167 -18.55 -25.26 11.10
N ALA A 168 -17.68 -24.91 10.14
CA ALA A 168 -17.86 -25.23 8.73
C ALA A 168 -17.80 -26.75 8.46
N LEU A 169 -17.06 -27.51 9.27
CA LEU A 169 -17.06 -28.98 9.24
C LEU A 169 -18.30 -29.60 9.88
N SER A 170 -18.80 -28.98 10.94
CA SER A 170 -19.99 -29.43 11.66
C SER A 170 -21.29 -29.06 10.94
N ASN A 171 -21.22 -28.10 10.01
CA ASN A 171 -22.33 -27.69 9.18
C ASN A 171 -21.85 -27.58 7.72
N PRO A 172 -21.66 -28.70 7.01
CA PRO A 172 -21.53 -28.66 5.56
C PRO A 172 -22.88 -28.18 5.05
N LYS A 173 -23.09 -26.86 4.94
CA LYS A 173 -24.30 -26.34 4.30
C LYS A 173 -24.35 -27.02 2.93
N PRO A 174 -25.34 -27.88 2.65
CA PRO A 174 -25.51 -28.41 1.32
C PRO A 174 -25.63 -27.22 0.37
N PRO A 175 -25.13 -27.28 -0.88
CA PRO A 175 -25.54 -26.30 -1.87
C PRO A 175 -27.06 -26.17 -1.75
N ALA A 176 -27.54 -24.96 -1.44
CA ALA A 176 -28.96 -24.74 -1.34
C ALA A 176 -29.56 -25.25 -2.65
N PRO A 177 -30.54 -26.17 -2.63
CA PRO A 177 -31.22 -26.55 -3.86
C PRO A 177 -31.78 -25.26 -4.44
N SER A 178 -31.35 -24.94 -5.65
CA SER A 178 -32.01 -23.93 -6.46
C SER A 178 -33.47 -24.35 -6.59
N SER A 179 -34.35 -23.67 -5.86
CA SER A 179 -35.79 -23.86 -5.95
C SER A 179 -36.42 -22.56 -6.42
N ASN A 180 -37.06 -22.71 -7.59
CA ASN A 180 -37.99 -21.82 -8.29
C ASN A 180 -37.40 -20.70 -9.16
#